data_AF-A0A1B9JI38-F1
#
_entry.id   AF-A0A1B9JI38-F1
#
_cell.length_a   1.000
_cell.length_b   1.000
_cell.length_c   1.000
_cell.angle_alpha   90.00
_cell.angle_beta   90.00
_cell.angle_gamma   90.00
#
_symmetry.space_group_name_H-M   'P 1'
#
loop_
_entity.id
_entity.type
_entity.pdbx_description
1 polymer ?
#
loop_
_entity_poly.entity_id
_entity_poly.type
_entity_poly.pdbx_seq_one_letter_code
_entity_poly.pdbx_strand_id
1 'polypeptide(L)' 'MSINLVVYAQIPFIINKTVKLDDIKFIGANYDEKTGLVTWKFDFNPNETKKLNLSFKLTYPKDKVGDIMGL' A
#
# COMPACT_ATOMS: atom_id res chain seq x y z
N MET A 1 7.40 27.69 7.70
CA MET A 1 6.50 26.90 8.57
C MET A 1 6.47 25.49 8.00
N SER A 2 6.73 24.48 8.83
CA SER A 2 6.74 23.09 8.39
C SER A 2 5.35 22.48 8.61
N ILE A 3 4.91 21.61 7.69
CA ILE A 3 3.58 21.00 7.71
C ILE A 3 3.73 19.52 8.00
N ASN A 4 2.91 19.01 8.93
CA ASN A 4 2.79 17.58 9.19
C ASN A 4 1.79 16.98 8.19
N LEU A 5 2.21 15.97 7.46
CA LEU A 5 1.38 15.30 6.46
C LEU A 5 1.40 13.79 6.70
N VAL A 6 0.21 13.19 6.70
CA VAL A 6 0.04 11.74 6.76
C VAL A 6 -0.62 11.27 5.47
N VAL A 7 0.03 10.34 4.77
CA VAL A 7 -0.51 9.70 3.56
C VAL A 7 -0.92 8.28 3.91
N TYR A 8 -2.12 7.91 3.50
CA TYR A 8 -2.62 6.55 3.60
C TYR A 8 -2.77 5.96 2.20
N ALA A 9 -2.36 4.70 2.03
CA ALA A 9 -2.67 3.87 0.87
C ALA A 9 -3.06 2.46 1.32
N GLN A 10 -3.59 1.68 0.39
CA GLN A 10 -4.09 0.34 0.66
C GLN A 10 -3.43 -0.67 -0.28
N ILE A 11 -2.89 -1.74 0.28
CA ILE A 11 -2.59 -2.98 -0.44
C ILE A 11 -3.79 -3.92 -0.28
N PRO A 12 -4.23 -4.61 -1.35
CA PRO A 12 -5.36 -5.53 -1.25
C PRO A 12 -5.13 -6.61 -0.20
N PHE A 13 -6.15 -6.82 0.64
CA PHE A 13 -6.15 -7.91 1.61
C PHE A 13 -6.74 -9.17 0.97
N ILE A 14 -6.04 -10.28 1.14
CA ILE A 14 -6.40 -11.57 0.52
C ILE A 14 -7.16 -12.43 1.53
N ILE A 15 -8.44 -12.66 1.27
CA ILE A 15 -9.29 -13.52 2.10
C ILE A 15 -9.14 -15.00 1.68
N ASN A 16 -8.97 -15.25 0.37
CA ASN A 16 -8.90 -16.60 -0.20
C ASN A 16 -7.46 -17.02 -0.51
N LYS A 17 -7.04 -18.19 -0.01
CA LYS A 17 -5.68 -18.75 -0.18
C LYS A 17 -5.25 -18.98 -1.64
N THR A 18 -6.17 -18.90 -2.59
CA THR A 18 -5.91 -19.06 -4.03
C THR A 18 -5.31 -17.82 -4.68
N VAL A 19 -5.39 -16.66 -4.01
CA VAL A 19 -4.72 -15.43 -4.43
C VAL A 19 -3.42 -15.30 -3.65
N LYS A 20 -2.34 -14.97 -4.36
CA LYS A 20 -1.01 -14.77 -3.78
C LYS A 20 -0.60 -13.32 -3.93
N LEU A 21 -0.24 -12.70 -2.81
CA LEU A 21 0.33 -11.36 -2.74
C LEU A 21 1.82 -11.49 -2.47
N ASP A 22 2.65 -10.98 -3.37
CA ASP A 22 4.11 -11.02 -3.30
C ASP A 22 4.71 -9.65 -3.69
N ASP A 23 6.03 -9.53 -3.59
CA ASP A 23 6.81 -8.38 -4.09
C ASP A 23 6.32 -7.02 -3.60
N ILE A 24 5.78 -6.96 -2.37
CA ILE A 24 5.38 -5.70 -1.74
C ILE A 24 6.62 -4.83 -1.53
N LYS A 25 6.60 -3.64 -2.13
CA LYS A 25 7.69 -2.67 -2.06
C LYS A 25 7.13 -1.29 -1.77
N PHE A 26 7.65 -0.69 -0.72
CA PHE A 26 7.43 0.70 -0.35
C PHE A 26 8.68 1.25 0.32
N ILE A 27 8.81 2.58 0.35
CA ILE A 27 9.94 3.26 0.99
C ILE A 27 9.40 4.17 2.09
N GLY A 28 9.94 4.02 3.30
CA GLY A 28 9.63 4.91 4.44
C GLY A 28 8.18 4.87 4.92
N ALA A 29 7.47 3.77 4.66
CA ALA A 29 6.09 3.55 5.11
C ALA A 29 6.04 2.53 6.26
N ASN A 30 4.98 2.61 7.05
CA ASN A 30 4.54 1.53 7.93
C ASN A 30 3.46 0.72 7.21
N TYR A 31 3.58 -0.61 7.21
CA TYR A 31 2.63 -1.52 6.59
C TYR A 31 2.02 -2.45 7.64
N ASP A 32 0.69 -2.46 7.71
CA ASP A 32 -0.07 -3.42 8.52
C ASP A 32 -0.55 -4.57 7.63
N GLU A 33 0.13 -5.72 7.74
CA GLU A 33 -0.18 -6.94 6.98
C GLU A 33 -1.58 -7.50 7.23
N LYS A 34 -2.20 -7.19 8.38
CA LYS A 34 -3.53 -7.72 8.71
C LYS A 34 -4.63 -6.96 8.00
N THR A 35 -4.44 -5.65 7.83
CA THR A 35 -5.45 -4.75 7.25
C THR A 35 -5.11 -4.35 5.83
N GLY A 36 -3.85 -4.51 5.40
CA GLY A 36 -3.34 -4.03 4.12
C GLY A 36 -2.98 -2.53 4.12
N LEU A 37 -3.10 -1.84 5.26
CA LEU A 37 -2.93 -0.39 5.33
C LEU A 37 -1.44 0.01 5.26
N VAL A 38 -1.13 0.96 4.39
CA VAL A 38 0.21 1.57 4.24
C VAL A 38 0.13 3.03 4.69
N THR A 39 0.98 3.43 5.63
CA THR A 39 0.98 4.78 6.19
C THR A 39 2.35 5.42 6.06
N TRP A 40 2.40 6.62 5.50
CA TRP A 40 3.58 7.49 5.55
C TRP A 40 3.30 8.72 6.41
N LYS A 41 4.28 9.11 7.22
CA LYS A 41 4.24 10.33 8.03
C LYS A 41 5.45 11.20 7.67
N PHE A 42 5.20 12.47 7.40
CA PHE A 42 6.22 13.41 6.98
C PHE A 42 6.06 14.75 7.68
N ASP A 43 7.19 15.34 8.02
CA ASP A 43 7.33 16.77 8.25
C ASP A 43 7.87 17.40 6.95
N PHE A 44 7.05 18.21 6.29
CA PHE A 44 7.40 18.89 5.06
C PHE A 44 7.86 20.32 5.33
N ASN A 45 9.00 20.68 4.75
CA ASN A 45 9.40 22.07 4.65
C ASN A 45 8.69 22.76 3.46
N PRO A 46 8.59 24.11 3.47
CA PRO A 46 8.08 24.84 2.31
C PRO A 46 8.83 24.46 1.03
N ASN A 47 8.09 24.27 -0.06
CA ASN A 47 8.62 23.88 -1.38
C ASN A 47 9.32 22.51 -1.44
N GLU A 48 9.21 21.67 -0.40
CA GLU A 48 9.74 20.32 -0.44
C GLU A 48 8.81 19.39 -1.25
N THR A 49 9.42 18.53 -2.07
CA THR A 49 8.71 17.52 -2.85
C THR A 49 9.23 16.13 -2.47
N LYS A 50 8.34 15.20 -2.14
CA LYS A 50 8.67 13.78 -1.96
C LYS A 50 7.89 12.94 -2.96
N LYS A 51 8.56 11.96 -3.56
CA LYS A 51 7.93 10.95 -4.41
C LYS A 51 7.77 9.66 -3.61
N LEU A 52 6.56 9.15 -3.56
CA LEU A 52 6.24 7.90 -2.87
C LEU A 52 6.06 6.80 -3.92
N ASN A 53 6.69 5.65 -3.68
CA ASN A 53 6.52 4.46 -4.49
C ASN A 53 5.87 3.38 -3.63
N LEU A 54 4.81 2.79 -4.18
CA LEU A 54 4.15 1.60 -3.67
C LEU A 54 3.95 0.66 -4.84
N SER A 55 4.42 -0.58 -4.72
CA SER A 55 4.14 -1.64 -5.68
C SER A 55 3.95 -2.97 -4.98
N PHE A 56 3.20 -3.85 -5.62
CA PHE A 56 2.94 -5.20 -5.16
C PHE A 56 2.56 -6.06 -6.37
N LYS A 57 2.71 -7.37 -6.22
CA LYS A 57 2.36 -8.35 -7.25
C LYS A 57 1.23 -9.24 -6.76
N LEU A 58 0.18 -9.33 -7.56
CA LEU A 58 -0.94 -10.23 -7.34
C LEU A 58 -0.93 -11.36 -8.36
N THR A 59 -1.06 -12.59 -7.88
CA THR A 59 -1.26 -13.79 -8.69
C THR A 59 -2.58 -14.42 -8.30
N TYR A 60 -3.52 -14.54 -9.23
CA TYR A 60 -4.84 -15.09 -8.99
C TYR A 60 -5.37 -15.86 -10.21
N PRO A 61 -6.24 -16.86 -10.02
CA PRO A 61 -6.96 -17.49 -11.12
C PRO A 61 -7.83 -16.48 -11.87
N LYS A 62 -7.97 -16.63 -13.19
CA LYS A 62 -8.65 -15.65 -14.07
C LYS A 62 -10.09 -15.33 -13.63
N ASP A 63 -10.77 -16.29 -13.03
CA ASP A 63 -12.16 -16.22 -12.55
C ASP A 63 -12.29 -15.68 -11.11
N LYS A 64 -11.18 -15.33 -10.44
CA LYS A 64 -11.13 -15.03 -9.01
C LYS A 64 -10.80 -13.57 -8.68
N VAL A 65 -10.93 -12.65 -9.64
CA VAL A 65 -10.69 -11.22 -9.39
C VAL A 65 -11.65 -10.64 -8.33
N GLY A 66 -12.90 -11.10 -8.31
CA GLY A 66 -13.91 -10.63 -7.34
C GLY A 66 -13.66 -11.06 -5.89
N ASP A 67 -12.70 -11.97 -5.66
CA ASP A 67 -12.32 -12.42 -4.32
C ASP A 67 -11.23 -11.51 -3.71
N ILE A 68 -10.79 -10.47 -4.42
CA ILE A 68 -9.75 -9.54 -3.99
C ILE A 68 -10.40 -8.23 -3.56
N MET A 69 -10.32 -7.90 -2.27
CA MET A 69 -10.83 -6.61 -1.79
C MET A 69 -9.79 -5.51 -2.02
N GLY A 70 -10.16 -4.47 -2.77
CA GLY A 70 -9.31 -3.32 -3.07
C GLY A 70 -8.68 -3.31 -4.47
N LEU A 71 -9.12 -4.20 -5.37
CA LEU A 71 -8.92 -4.12 -6.83
C LEU A 71 -10.23 -3.82 -7.55
#